data_AF-A0A2D6HZH9-F1
#
_entry.id   AF-A0A2D6HZH9-F1
#
_cell.length_a   1.000
_cell.length_b   1.000
_cell.length_c   1.000
_cell.angle_alpha   90.00
_cell.angle_beta   90.00
_cell.angle_gamma   90.00
#
_symmetry.space_group_name_H-M   'P 1'
#
loop_
_entity.id
_entity.type
_entity.pdbx_description
1 polymer ?
#
loop_
_entity_poly.entity_id
_entity_poly.type
_entity_poly.pdbx_seq_one_letter_code
_entity_poly.pdbx_strand_id
1 'polypeptide(L)'
;MKIKNSHNPFVNAIYLGLRDWNVLAARATRPQFWFFVLAVVIFSSVAQLIAFLLDLPFVALIGFGPFSFVVFLVSIALVAPSVSVTVRRLHDAGSSPAWAWVGLGVSLLVWPIIGVGFFLLLGALFAANEAVVFIGLGLIWSASLIALSFGIFLLVLLVKPSSPLDSRYGPAPVTQPAPPAQTELPEPATPNPDASASPTGEDPEPATESVHDR
;
A
#
# COMPACT_ATOMS: atom_id res chain seq x y z
N MET A 1 17.89 16.88 2.48
CA MET A 1 18.79 16.51 1.35
C MET A 1 17.93 16.10 0.16
N LYS A 2 17.75 16.95 -0.85
CA LYS A 2 16.99 16.64 -2.08
C LYS A 2 17.83 15.70 -2.94
N ILE A 3 17.48 14.42 -2.97
CA ILE A 3 18.16 13.46 -3.85
C ILE A 3 17.69 13.72 -5.27
N LYS A 4 18.65 13.93 -6.16
CA LYS A 4 18.47 14.04 -7.61
C LYS A 4 17.68 12.81 -8.06
N ASN A 5 16.42 13.01 -8.47
CA ASN A 5 15.59 11.95 -9.04
C ASN A 5 16.43 11.20 -10.08
N SER A 6 16.70 9.91 -9.87
CA SER A 6 17.22 9.10 -10.96
C SER A 6 16.17 9.17 -12.07
N HIS A 7 16.58 9.54 -13.28
CA HIS A 7 15.67 9.61 -14.42
C HIS A 7 14.99 8.24 -14.71
N ASN A 8 15.51 7.15 -14.13
CA ASN A 8 14.94 5.82 -14.22
C ASN A 8 13.94 5.55 -13.06
N PRO A 9 12.64 5.35 -13.36
CA PRO A 9 11.61 5.10 -12.35
C PRO A 9 11.75 3.75 -11.65
N PHE A 10 12.37 2.75 -12.31
CA PHE A 10 12.60 1.44 -11.74
C PHE A 10 13.63 1.49 -10.60
N VAL A 11 14.79 2.13 -10.84
CA VAL A 11 15.84 2.29 -9.82
C VAL A 11 15.33 3.12 -8.65
N ASN A 12 14.56 4.18 -8.94
CA ASN A 12 13.95 5.02 -7.91
C ASN A 12 13.00 4.21 -7.01
N ALA A 13 12.21 3.29 -7.58
CA ALA A 13 11.30 2.45 -6.83
C ALA A 13 12.03 1.54 -5.83
N ILE A 14 13.14 0.92 -6.25
CA ILE A 14 13.98 0.08 -5.38
C ILE A 14 14.56 0.94 -4.25
N TYR A 15 15.16 2.08 -4.60
CA TYR A 15 15.78 2.98 -3.62
C TYR A 15 14.79 3.46 -2.57
N LEU A 16 13.61 3.96 -2.98
CA LEU A 16 12.58 4.44 -2.06
C LEU A 16 11.94 3.31 -1.25
N GLY A 17 11.79 2.12 -1.82
CA GLY A 17 11.26 0.96 -1.11
C GLY A 17 12.19 0.49 0.01
N LEU A 18 13.50 0.45 -0.26
CA LEU A 18 14.50 -0.01 0.71
C LEU A 18 14.94 1.07 1.69
N ARG A 19 15.07 2.34 1.28
CA ARG A 19 15.52 3.41 2.18
C ARG A 19 14.42 3.83 3.14
N ASP A 20 13.24 4.13 2.59
CA ASP A 20 12.20 4.77 3.37
C ASP A 20 11.33 3.75 4.09
N TRP A 21 11.64 2.44 4.08
CA TRP A 21 10.78 1.33 4.54
C TRP A 21 10.08 1.53 5.90
N ASN A 22 10.63 2.33 6.81
CA ASN A 22 10.02 2.64 8.11
C ASN A 22 8.97 3.78 8.07
N VAL A 23 8.88 4.53 6.97
CA VAL A 23 7.91 5.61 6.76
C VAL A 23 6.63 5.05 6.16
N LEU A 24 5.70 4.60 7.01
CA LEU A 24 4.43 4.00 6.55
C LEU A 24 3.39 5.05 6.15
N ALA A 25 3.49 6.28 6.66
CA ALA A 25 2.55 7.36 6.38
C ALA A 25 2.67 7.94 4.96
N ALA A 26 3.66 7.53 4.17
CA ALA A 26 3.85 7.99 2.80
C ALA A 26 2.90 7.27 1.81
N ARG A 27 2.73 7.85 0.62
CA ARG A 27 2.04 7.22 -0.51
C ARG A 27 3.03 6.54 -1.45
N ALA A 28 2.63 5.43 -2.05
CA ALA A 28 3.37 4.79 -3.14
C ALA A 28 2.52 4.79 -4.41
N THR A 29 3.04 5.42 -5.46
CA THR A 29 2.36 5.44 -6.78
C THR A 29 2.37 4.05 -7.41
N ARG A 30 1.48 3.81 -8.38
CA ARG A 30 1.39 2.52 -9.09
C ARG A 30 2.74 2.05 -9.67
N PRO A 31 3.50 2.88 -10.43
CA PRO A 31 4.78 2.44 -10.98
C PRO A 31 5.81 2.13 -9.87
N GLN A 32 5.82 2.92 -8.80
CA GLN A 32 6.71 2.69 -7.66
C GLN A 32 6.44 1.34 -6.99
N PHE A 33 5.16 1.02 -6.76
CA PHE A 33 4.77 -0.27 -6.19
C PHE A 33 5.16 -1.43 -7.12
N TRP A 34 4.74 -1.38 -8.39
CA TRP A 34 4.95 -2.50 -9.32
C TRP A 34 6.40 -2.72 -9.70
N PHE A 35 7.22 -1.67 -9.82
CA PHE A 35 8.66 -1.83 -10.05
C PHE A 35 9.39 -2.39 -8.84
N PHE A 36 8.98 -2.02 -7.62
CA PHE A 36 9.53 -2.63 -6.41
C PHE A 36 9.18 -4.12 -6.34
N VAL A 37 7.91 -4.48 -6.56
CA VAL A 37 7.47 -5.89 -6.60
C VAL A 37 8.23 -6.67 -7.68
N LEU A 38 8.35 -6.12 -8.88
CA LEU A 38 9.09 -6.75 -9.98
C LEU A 38 10.56 -6.98 -9.61
N ALA A 39 11.22 -6.00 -9.00
CA ALA A 39 12.59 -6.13 -8.53
C ALA A 39 12.72 -7.27 -7.51
N VAL A 40 11.86 -7.29 -6.48
CA VAL A 40 11.87 -8.35 -5.46
C VAL A 40 11.66 -9.72 -6.10
N VAL A 41 10.70 -9.86 -7.02
CA VAL A 41 10.43 -11.14 -7.70
C VAL A 41 11.64 -11.62 -8.51
N ILE A 42 12.21 -10.74 -9.35
CA ILE A 42 13.36 -11.11 -10.20
C ILE A 42 14.58 -11.44 -9.34
N PHE A 43 14.97 -10.56 -8.42
CA PHE A 43 16.18 -10.76 -7.61
C PHE A 43 16.04 -11.98 -6.69
N SER A 44 14.88 -12.19 -6.09
CA SER A 44 14.65 -13.37 -5.24
C SER A 44 14.67 -14.66 -6.05
N SER A 45 14.08 -14.68 -7.25
CA SER A 45 14.07 -15.87 -8.12
C SER A 45 15.48 -16.22 -8.60
N VAL A 46 16.25 -15.23 -9.02
CA VAL A 46 17.65 -15.42 -9.44
C VAL A 46 18.51 -15.89 -8.26
N ALA A 47 18.36 -15.27 -7.08
CA ALA A 47 19.10 -15.65 -5.89
C ALA A 47 18.78 -17.10 -5.45
N GLN A 48 17.51 -17.50 -5.46
CA GLN A 48 17.10 -18.86 -5.14
C GLN A 48 17.66 -19.88 -6.14
N LEU A 49 17.61 -19.59 -7.44
CA LEU A 49 18.17 -20.48 -8.47
C LEU A 49 19.68 -20.65 -8.30
N ILE A 50 20.41 -19.55 -8.08
CA ILE A 50 21.86 -19.59 -7.85
C ILE A 50 22.17 -20.39 -6.58
N ALA A 51 21.47 -20.11 -5.47
CA ALA A 51 21.67 -20.83 -4.22
C ALA A 51 21.41 -22.33 -4.37
N PHE A 52 20.32 -22.72 -5.03
CA PHE A 52 20.00 -24.12 -5.31
C PHE A 52 21.14 -24.83 -6.06
N LEU A 53 21.66 -24.22 -7.13
CA LEU A 53 22.76 -24.80 -7.91
C LEU A 53 24.06 -24.90 -7.10
N LEU A 54 24.37 -23.88 -6.29
CA LEU A 54 25.55 -23.87 -5.43
C LEU A 54 25.46 -24.86 -4.27
N ASP A 55 24.25 -25.19 -3.81
CA ASP A 55 24.01 -26.11 -2.70
C ASP A 55 24.08 -27.59 -3.09
N LEU A 56 23.93 -27.94 -4.38
CA LEU A 56 23.99 -29.33 -4.87
C LEU A 56 25.18 -30.16 -4.29
N PRO A 57 26.44 -29.68 -4.30
CA PRO A 57 27.56 -30.42 -3.71
C PRO A 57 27.54 -30.46 -2.17
N PHE A 58 26.91 -29.49 -1.50
CA PHE A 58 26.88 -29.40 -0.03
C PHE A 58 25.78 -30.27 0.57
N VAL A 59 24.61 -30.36 -0.07
CA VAL A 59 23.50 -31.19 0.40
C VAL A 59 23.92 -32.66 0.53
N ALA A 60 24.69 -33.17 -0.43
CA ALA A 60 25.20 -34.55 -0.36
C ALA A 60 26.27 -34.76 0.73
N LEU A 61 27.03 -33.72 1.08
CA LEU A 61 28.17 -33.82 2.01
C LEU A 61 27.76 -33.60 3.47
N ILE A 62 26.95 -32.57 3.73
CA ILE A 62 26.62 -32.09 5.08
C ILE A 62 25.10 -32.04 5.34
N GLY A 63 24.27 -32.48 4.38
CA GLY A 63 22.81 -32.51 4.53
C GLY A 63 22.14 -31.13 4.57
N PHE A 64 22.87 -30.05 4.28
CA PHE A 64 22.42 -28.68 4.42
C PHE A 64 22.91 -27.81 3.25
N GLY A 65 22.06 -26.89 2.80
CA GLY A 65 22.36 -25.90 1.77
C GLY A 65 22.72 -24.53 2.36
N PRO A 66 24.01 -24.23 2.60
CA PRO A 66 24.42 -22.97 3.22
C PRO A 66 24.03 -21.74 2.40
N PHE A 67 24.00 -21.82 1.07
CA PHE A 67 23.61 -20.69 0.23
C PHE A 67 22.11 -20.42 0.29
N SER A 68 21.28 -21.47 0.29
CA SER A 68 19.83 -21.33 0.48
C SER A 68 19.49 -20.73 1.84
N PHE A 69 20.27 -21.04 2.88
CA PHE A 69 20.10 -20.41 4.19
C PHE A 69 20.41 -18.92 4.18
N VAL A 70 21.46 -18.48 3.49
CA VAL A 70 21.75 -17.05 3.30
C VAL A 70 20.61 -16.36 2.54
N VAL A 71 20.10 -16.97 1.47
CA VAL A 71 18.94 -16.44 0.71
C VAL A 71 17.70 -16.36 1.59
N PHE A 72 17.48 -17.32 2.49
CA PHE A 72 16.40 -17.30 3.46
C PHE A 72 16.52 -16.08 4.41
N LEU A 73 17.71 -15.81 4.95
CA LEU A 73 17.94 -14.64 5.81
C LEU A 73 17.69 -13.31 5.05
N VAL A 74 18.14 -13.21 3.81
CA VAL A 74 17.87 -12.05 2.94
C VAL A 74 16.37 -11.91 2.69
N SER A 75 15.66 -13.02 2.47
CA SER A 75 14.22 -13.03 2.26
C SER A 75 13.47 -12.50 3.49
N ILE A 76 13.89 -12.88 4.70
CA ILE A 76 13.34 -12.32 5.95
C ILE A 76 13.57 -10.81 6.01
N ALA A 77 14.78 -10.34 5.69
CA ALA A 77 15.08 -8.90 5.69
C ALA A 77 14.21 -8.11 4.68
N LEU A 78 13.85 -8.73 3.55
CA LEU A 78 12.99 -8.13 2.52
C LEU A 78 11.49 -8.14 2.87
N VAL A 79 11.05 -8.85 3.91
CA VAL A 79 9.64 -8.84 4.36
C VAL A 79 9.24 -7.42 4.77
N ALA A 80 10.03 -6.76 5.61
CA ALA A 80 9.72 -5.43 6.13
C ALA A 80 9.54 -4.37 5.02
N PRO A 81 10.47 -4.18 4.06
CA PRO A 81 10.26 -3.24 2.97
C PRO A 81 9.11 -3.64 2.03
N SER A 82 8.87 -4.94 1.80
CA SER A 82 7.75 -5.41 0.97
C SER A 82 6.39 -5.08 1.59
N VAL A 83 6.24 -5.31 2.89
CA VAL A 83 5.03 -4.96 3.64
C VAL A 83 4.86 -3.44 3.67
N SER A 84 5.95 -2.69 3.89
CA SER A 84 5.92 -1.23 3.91
C SER A 84 5.39 -0.63 2.61
N VAL A 85 5.93 -1.05 1.46
CA VAL A 85 5.50 -0.57 0.14
C VAL A 85 4.04 -0.96 -0.14
N THR A 86 3.59 -2.12 0.35
CA THR A 86 2.19 -2.56 0.27
C THR A 86 1.27 -1.66 1.11
N VAL A 87 1.66 -1.33 2.34
CA VAL A 87 0.92 -0.39 3.22
C VAL A 87 0.76 0.97 2.54
N ARG A 88 1.85 1.54 2.00
CA ARG A 88 1.81 2.82 1.29
C ARG A 88 0.91 2.79 0.06
N ARG A 89 0.87 1.65 -0.62
CA ARG A 89 0.03 1.49 -1.81
C ARG A 89 -1.44 1.40 -1.43
N LEU A 90 -1.77 0.69 -0.34
CA LEU A 90 -3.13 0.64 0.18
C LEU A 90 -3.61 2.01 0.67
N HIS A 91 -2.73 2.79 1.33
CA HIS A 91 -3.00 4.19 1.67
C HIS A 91 -3.34 5.01 0.42
N ASP A 92 -2.54 4.87 -0.64
CA ASP A 92 -2.73 5.61 -1.89
C ASP A 92 -4.02 5.22 -2.63
N ALA A 93 -4.41 3.95 -2.56
CA ALA A 93 -5.66 3.43 -3.10
C ALA A 93 -6.90 3.73 -2.21
N GLY A 94 -6.74 4.44 -1.09
CA GLY A 94 -7.82 4.74 -0.14
C GLY A 94 -8.39 3.51 0.59
N SER A 95 -7.64 2.40 0.60
CA SER A 95 -8.04 1.16 1.27
C SER A 95 -7.40 1.06 2.66
N SER A 96 -7.96 0.22 3.54
CA SER A 96 -7.37 0.02 4.87
C SER A 96 -5.96 -0.57 4.77
N PRO A 97 -4.94 0.05 5.39
CA PRO A 97 -3.57 -0.50 5.40
C PRO A 97 -3.45 -1.81 6.18
N ALA A 98 -4.43 -2.12 7.04
CA ALA A 98 -4.46 -3.37 7.80
C ALA A 98 -4.44 -4.61 6.90
N TRP A 99 -4.94 -4.50 5.67
CA TRP A 99 -4.91 -5.58 4.69
C TRP A 99 -3.50 -6.07 4.34
N ALA A 100 -2.46 -5.21 4.45
CA ALA A 100 -1.07 -5.64 4.30
C ALA A 100 -0.64 -6.60 5.43
N TRP A 101 -1.04 -6.31 6.67
CA TRP A 101 -0.73 -7.17 7.82
C TRP A 101 -1.52 -8.47 7.79
N VAL A 102 -2.79 -8.42 7.38
CA VAL A 102 -3.59 -9.64 7.12
C VAL A 102 -2.91 -10.48 6.04
N GLY A 103 -2.43 -9.88 4.97
CA GLY A 103 -1.70 -10.61 3.92
C GLY A 103 -0.39 -11.21 4.38
N LEU A 104 0.35 -10.53 5.25
CA LEU A 104 1.52 -11.11 5.90
C LEU A 104 1.13 -12.33 6.76
N GLY A 105 0.07 -12.22 7.56
CA GLY A 105 -0.44 -13.31 8.39
C GLY A 105 -0.90 -14.53 7.57
N VAL A 106 -1.66 -14.29 6.49
CA VAL A 106 -2.08 -15.35 5.55
C VAL A 106 -0.85 -16.02 4.93
N SER A 107 0.14 -15.25 4.48
CA SER A 107 1.37 -15.80 3.90
C SER A 107 2.15 -16.64 4.91
N LEU A 108 2.28 -16.18 6.16
CA LEU A 108 2.99 -16.87 7.23
C LEU A 108 2.28 -18.17 7.65
N LEU A 109 0.96 -18.27 7.50
CA LEU A 109 0.20 -19.49 7.78
C LEU A 109 0.22 -20.47 6.61
N VAL A 110 0.07 -19.99 5.38
CA VAL A 110 -0.02 -20.83 4.16
C VAL A 110 1.29 -21.55 3.87
N TRP A 111 2.44 -20.85 3.96
CA TRP A 111 3.73 -21.43 3.59
C TRP A 111 4.10 -22.68 4.40
N PRO A 112 3.99 -22.68 5.75
CA PRO A 112 4.19 -23.89 6.55
C PRO A 112 3.23 -25.03 6.20
N ILE A 113 1.95 -24.73 5.91
CA ILE A 113 0.97 -25.77 5.54
C ILE A 113 1.35 -26.44 4.22
N ILE A 114 1.76 -25.65 3.22
CA ILE A 114 2.28 -26.18 1.94
C ILE A 114 3.55 -27.00 2.19
N GLY A 115 4.46 -26.51 3.05
CA GLY A 115 5.68 -27.23 3.41
C GLY A 115 5.40 -28.59 4.08
N VAL A 116 4.44 -28.65 5.01
CA VAL A 116 3.99 -29.91 5.63
C VAL A 116 3.37 -30.83 4.59
N GLY A 117 2.49 -30.33 3.73
CA GLY A 117 1.89 -31.12 2.65
C GLY A 117 2.94 -31.69 1.69
N PHE A 118 3.95 -30.89 1.32
CA PHE A 118 5.07 -31.32 0.48
C PHE A 118 5.94 -32.37 1.19
N PHE A 119 6.25 -32.18 2.47
CA PHE A 119 7.01 -33.16 3.25
C PHE A 119 6.27 -34.50 3.37
N LEU A 120 4.96 -34.48 3.61
CA LEU A 120 4.11 -35.67 3.63
C LEU A 120 4.09 -36.36 2.26
N LEU A 121 3.99 -35.60 1.17
CA LEU A 121 4.04 -36.13 -0.20
C LEU A 121 5.39 -36.81 -0.48
N LEU A 122 6.50 -36.18 -0.09
CA LEU A 122 7.84 -36.74 -0.26
C LEU A 122 8.02 -38.01 0.57
N GLY A 123 7.59 -38.02 1.84
CA GLY A 123 7.64 -39.21 2.70
C GLY A 123 6.77 -40.36 2.17
N ALA A 124 5.58 -40.05 1.66
CA ALA A 124 4.66 -41.03 1.08
C ALA A 124 5.24 -41.72 -0.16
N LEU A 125 6.09 -41.03 -0.94
CA LEU A 125 6.79 -41.61 -2.08
C LEU A 125 7.69 -42.79 -1.65
N PHE A 126 8.34 -42.69 -0.50
CA PHE A 126 9.18 -43.75 0.06
C PHE A 126 8.35 -44.83 0.78
N ALA A 127 7.29 -44.43 1.48
CA ALA A 127 6.46 -45.35 2.26
C ALA A 127 5.42 -46.11 1.42
N ALA A 128 5.26 -45.78 0.14
CA ALA A 128 4.22 -46.30 -0.75
C ALA A 128 2.81 -46.24 -0.13
N ASN A 129 2.53 -45.16 0.63
CA ASN A 129 1.27 -44.98 1.36
C ASN A 129 0.36 -43.98 0.65
N GLU A 130 -0.62 -44.50 -0.09
CA GLU A 130 -1.57 -43.70 -0.87
C GLU A 130 -2.43 -42.77 -0.01
N ALA A 131 -2.79 -43.18 1.21
CA ALA A 131 -3.58 -42.33 2.11
C ALA A 131 -2.82 -41.04 2.48
N VAL A 132 -1.51 -41.14 2.72
CA VAL A 132 -0.66 -39.98 3.05
C VAL A 132 -0.49 -39.07 1.83
N VAL A 133 -0.46 -39.63 0.60
CA VAL A 133 -0.47 -38.83 -0.63
C VAL A 133 -1.70 -37.94 -0.70
N PHE A 134 -2.90 -38.49 -0.47
CA PHE A 134 -4.14 -37.71 -0.51
C PHE A 134 -4.18 -36.61 0.56
N ILE A 135 -3.67 -36.88 1.77
CA ILE A 135 -3.55 -35.87 2.82
C ILE A 135 -2.59 -34.75 2.39
N GLY A 136 -1.39 -35.10 1.90
CA GLY A 136 -0.39 -34.13 1.46
C GLY A 136 -0.90 -33.23 0.33
N LEU A 137 -1.52 -33.83 -0.70
CA LEU A 137 -2.16 -33.09 -1.78
C LEU A 137 -3.32 -32.22 -1.26
N GLY A 138 -4.18 -32.76 -0.40
CA GLY A 138 -5.31 -32.03 0.18
C GLY A 138 -4.86 -30.75 0.90
N LEU A 139 -3.78 -30.82 1.69
CA LEU A 139 -3.18 -29.66 2.35
C LEU A 139 -2.61 -28.64 1.36
N ILE A 140 -1.85 -29.09 0.35
CA ILE A 140 -1.27 -28.21 -0.67
C ILE A 140 -2.36 -27.47 -1.45
N TRP A 141 -3.36 -28.20 -1.96
CA TRP A 141 -4.42 -27.62 -2.79
C TRP A 141 -5.31 -26.66 -1.99
N SER A 142 -5.74 -27.07 -0.79
CA SER A 142 -6.57 -26.20 0.06
C SER A 142 -5.85 -24.90 0.44
N ALA A 143 -4.60 -24.99 0.89
CA ALA A 143 -3.79 -23.82 1.21
C ALA A 143 -3.54 -22.92 -0.02
N SER A 144 -3.29 -23.52 -1.18
CA SER A 144 -3.10 -22.80 -2.44
C SER A 144 -4.36 -22.07 -2.90
N LEU A 145 -5.54 -22.67 -2.76
CA LEU A 145 -6.81 -22.03 -3.09
C LEU A 145 -7.14 -20.86 -2.16
N ILE A 146 -6.87 -21.00 -0.86
CA ILE A 146 -7.04 -19.91 0.13
C ILE A 146 -6.09 -18.75 -0.23
N ALA A 147 -4.82 -19.07 -0.47
CA ALA A 147 -3.80 -18.08 -0.83
C ALA A 147 -4.13 -17.38 -2.15
N LEU A 148 -4.60 -18.11 -3.16
CA LEU A 148 -4.99 -17.56 -4.45
C LEU A 148 -6.21 -16.64 -4.31
N SER A 149 -7.24 -17.05 -3.57
CA SER A 149 -8.45 -16.26 -3.36
C SER A 149 -8.12 -14.93 -2.66
N PHE A 150 -7.34 -15.00 -1.58
CA PHE A 150 -6.92 -13.82 -0.85
C PHE A 150 -5.93 -12.96 -1.66
N GLY A 151 -5.04 -13.59 -2.43
CA GLY A 151 -4.11 -12.91 -3.34
C GLY A 151 -4.84 -12.13 -4.42
N ILE A 152 -5.89 -12.69 -5.03
CA ILE A 152 -6.77 -12.00 -5.99
C ILE A 152 -7.45 -10.81 -5.31
N PHE A 153 -7.99 -11.00 -4.11
CA PHE A 153 -8.60 -9.91 -3.34
C PHE A 153 -7.62 -8.75 -3.10
N LEU A 154 -6.39 -9.03 -2.64
CA LEU A 154 -5.36 -8.01 -2.47
C LEU A 154 -4.94 -7.38 -3.80
N LEU A 155 -4.81 -8.18 -4.86
CA LEU A 155 -4.46 -7.69 -6.19
C LEU A 155 -5.46 -6.64 -6.66
N VAL A 156 -6.76 -6.89 -6.49
CA VAL A 156 -7.82 -5.93 -6.81
C VAL A 156 -7.63 -4.63 -6.04
N LEU A 157 -7.30 -4.69 -4.74
CA LEU A 157 -7.02 -3.49 -3.95
C LEU A 157 -5.77 -2.75 -4.42
N LEU A 158 -4.72 -3.46 -4.81
CA LEU A 158 -3.43 -2.89 -5.23
C LEU A 158 -3.47 -2.29 -6.64
N VAL A 159 -4.42 -2.70 -7.48
CA VAL A 159 -4.62 -2.16 -8.84
C VAL A 159 -5.53 -0.91 -8.86
N LYS A 160 -6.38 -0.69 -7.85
CA LYS A 160 -7.30 0.47 -7.77
C LYS A 160 -6.63 1.82 -8.08
N PRO A 161 -7.30 2.80 -8.71
CA PRO A 161 -6.68 4.11 -8.96
C PRO A 161 -6.26 4.81 -7.66
N SER A 162 -5.23 5.65 -7.77
CA SER A 162 -4.84 6.55 -6.68
C SER A 162 -5.99 7.54 -6.41
N SER A 163 -6.25 7.85 -5.15
CA SER A 163 -7.26 8.86 -4.80
C SER A 163 -6.91 10.21 -5.44
N PRO A 164 -7.85 10.88 -6.15
CA PRO A 164 -7.64 12.18 -6.79
C PRO A 164 -7.59 13.36 -5.83
N LEU A 165 -7.91 13.12 -4.55
CA LEU A 165 -7.90 14.13 -3.51
C LEU A 165 -6.66 14.00 -2.63
N ASP A 166 -6.26 15.13 -2.06
CA ASP A 166 -5.32 15.17 -0.97
C ASP A 166 -5.85 14.31 0.19
N SER A 167 -4.93 13.57 0.80
CA SER A 167 -5.22 12.57 1.82
C SER A 167 -4.48 12.94 3.08
N ARG A 168 -4.93 12.39 4.21
CA ARG A 168 -4.20 12.40 5.48
C ARG A 168 -2.73 11.93 5.34
N TYR A 169 -2.42 11.14 4.32
CA TYR A 169 -1.11 10.53 4.08
C TYR A 169 -0.25 11.28 3.03
N GLY A 170 -0.74 12.38 2.47
CA GLY A 170 0.04 13.23 1.57
C GLY A 170 -0.74 13.74 0.36
N PRO A 171 -0.15 14.69 -0.39
CA PRO A 171 -0.80 15.32 -1.53
C PRO A 171 -1.00 14.34 -2.70
N ALA A 172 -1.99 14.62 -3.55
CA ALA A 172 -2.27 13.85 -4.75
C ALA A 172 -1.10 13.94 -5.76
N PRO A 173 -0.85 12.88 -6.57
CA PRO A 173 0.14 12.95 -7.64
C PRO A 173 -0.26 14.00 -8.70
N VAL A 174 0.68 14.88 -9.06
CA VAL A 174 0.48 16.03 -9.99
C VAL A 174 -0.03 15.61 -11.38
N THR A 175 0.12 14.34 -11.75
CA THR A 175 -0.33 13.80 -13.06
C THR A 175 -1.82 13.46 -13.13
N GLN A 176 -2.57 13.54 -12.03
CA GLN A 176 -4.03 13.49 -12.11
C GLN A 176 -4.55 14.87 -12.55
N PRO A 177 -5.46 14.94 -13.55
CA PRO A 177 -6.13 16.19 -13.89
C PRO A 177 -6.69 16.78 -12.60
N ALA A 178 -6.41 18.08 -12.36
CA ALA A 178 -6.99 18.79 -11.23
C ALA A 178 -8.49 18.44 -11.18
N PRO A 179 -9.03 18.05 -10.00
CA PRO A 179 -10.46 17.90 -9.86
C PRO A 179 -11.12 19.13 -10.48
N PRO A 180 -12.20 19.01 -11.26
CA PRO A 180 -12.98 20.19 -11.62
C PRO A 180 -13.22 20.92 -10.32
N ALA A 181 -12.79 22.19 -10.27
CA ALA A 181 -12.74 23.00 -9.06
C ALA A 181 -13.98 22.64 -8.25
N GLN A 182 -13.77 22.06 -7.06
CA GLN A 182 -14.88 21.85 -6.15
C GLN A 182 -15.59 23.18 -6.12
N THR A 183 -16.83 23.22 -6.58
CA THR A 183 -17.66 24.41 -6.44
C THR A 183 -17.64 24.64 -4.95
N GLU A 184 -16.85 25.62 -4.49
CA GLU A 184 -16.92 26.09 -3.12
C GLU A 184 -18.40 26.33 -2.91
N LEU A 185 -19.04 25.46 -2.12
CA LEU A 185 -20.36 25.75 -1.64
C LEU A 185 -20.21 27.13 -1.00
N PRO A 186 -20.96 28.15 -1.45
CA PRO A 186 -20.78 29.50 -0.98
C PRO A 186 -20.77 29.45 0.53
N GLU A 187 -19.68 29.95 1.12
CA GLU A 187 -19.52 30.10 2.55
C GLU A 187 -20.86 30.63 3.09
N PRO A 188 -21.51 29.95 4.05
CA PRO A 188 -22.80 30.40 4.56
C PRO A 188 -22.60 31.83 5.03
N ALA A 189 -23.22 32.77 4.31
CA ALA A 189 -23.05 34.20 4.52
C ALA A 189 -23.22 34.46 6.01
N THR A 190 -22.12 34.78 6.68
CA THR A 190 -22.19 35.30 8.04
C THR A 190 -23.06 36.55 7.94
N PRO A 191 -24.12 36.67 8.75
CA PRO A 191 -24.95 37.86 8.71
C PRO A 191 -24.06 39.05 9.03
N ASN A 192 -23.92 39.96 8.05
CA ASN A 192 -23.19 41.20 8.20
C ASN A 192 -23.83 41.99 9.37
N PRO A 193 -23.11 42.27 10.46
CA PRO A 193 -23.68 42.98 11.61
C PRO A 193 -24.18 44.39 11.28
N ASP A 194 -23.71 44.97 10.18
CA ASP A 194 -23.87 46.40 9.90
C ASP A 194 -24.94 46.73 8.84
N ALA A 195 -25.74 45.75 8.39
CA ALA A 195 -26.77 45.96 7.37
C ALA A 195 -28.12 46.46 7.92
N SER A 196 -28.17 47.01 9.14
CA SER A 196 -29.38 47.58 9.76
C SER A 196 -29.21 49.07 10.05
N ALA A 197 -28.97 49.88 9.02
CA ALA A 197 -29.21 51.33 9.08
C ALA A 197 -29.28 51.92 7.65
N SER A 198 -30.43 51.83 7.01
CA SER A 198 -30.76 52.74 5.90
C SER A 198 -31.15 54.12 6.46
N PRO A 199 -30.70 55.24 5.85
CA PRO A 199 -31.19 56.57 6.16
C PRO A 199 -32.41 56.85 5.29
N THR A 200 -33.58 57.09 5.88
CA THR A 200 -34.73 57.61 5.13
C THR A 200 -35.66 58.37 6.08
N GLY A 201 -35.90 59.64 5.79
CA GLY A 201 -36.86 60.47 6.51
C GLY A 201 -36.48 61.94 6.49
N GLU A 202 -36.62 62.59 5.33
CA GLU A 202 -36.96 64.02 5.30
C GLU A 202 -38.33 64.18 5.96
N ASP A 203 -38.42 65.04 6.97
CA ASP A 203 -39.69 65.56 7.49
C ASP A 203 -39.67 67.10 7.43
N PRO A 204 -40.80 67.73 7.10
CA PRO A 204 -40.87 69.16 6.81
C PRO A 204 -40.91 70.02 8.07
N GLU A 205 -40.28 71.19 7.95
CA GLU A 205 -40.26 72.33 8.85
C GLU A 205 -41.66 72.75 9.33
N PRO A 206 -41.90 72.89 10.65
CA PRO A 206 -43.05 73.63 11.14
C PRO A 206 -42.66 75.08 11.47
N ALA A 207 -43.36 76.00 10.83
CA ALA A 207 -43.35 77.42 11.12
C ALA A 207 -43.69 77.70 12.60
N THR A 208 -42.84 78.47 13.27
CA THR A 208 -43.24 79.24 14.46
C THR A 208 -43.00 80.72 14.19
N GLU A 209 -44.09 81.36 13.77
CA GLU A 209 -44.30 82.79 13.85
C GLU A 209 -44.74 83.14 15.28
N SER A 210 -43.97 83.95 16.00
CA SER A 210 -44.52 84.78 17.08
C SER A 210 -43.67 86.04 17.27
N VAL A 211 -44.32 87.15 16.89
CA VAL A 211 -44.02 88.57 17.04
C VAL A 211 -43.82 89.01 18.51
N HIS A 212 -43.20 90.21 18.67
CA HIS A 212 -43.10 91.13 19.82
C HIS A 212 -41.84 91.05 20.71
N ASP A 213 -41.26 92.15 21.22
CA ASP A 213 -41.36 93.60 20.99
C ASP A 213 -40.22 94.22 21.84
N ARG A 214 -39.68 95.36 21.39
CA ARG A 214 -38.77 96.32 22.06
C ARG A 214 -37.27 96.05 22.12
#